data_AF-A0A7S3J551-F1
#
_entry.id   AF-A0A7S3J551-F1
#
_cell.length_a   1.000
_cell.length_b   1.000
_cell.length_c   1.000
_cell.angle_alpha   90.00
_cell.angle_beta   90.00
_cell.angle_gamma   90.00
#
_symmetry.space_group_name_H-M   'P 1'
#
loop_
_entity.id
_entity.type
_entity.pdbx_description
1 polymer ?
#
loop_
_entity_poly.entity_id
_entity_poly.type
_entity_poly.pdbx_seq_one_letter_code
_entity_poly.pdbx_strand_id
1 'polypeptide(L)'
;VLASLLTHEYLLPSIREKGGAYGAGAKANENGLFNFYSFWDPKMEATFDNFEKSLQRVCNKEFTDSELDQVKLSTFQRLDKVLEPSLKGMLEFARGYTDSQKMKHRINALECTVDDVSQLAEKILMKQIENGHTSRVVFGPKLISNEEIKEKGWAVEKPLEFLSNSYFDK
;
A
#
# COMPACT_ATOMS: atom_id res chain seq x y z
N VAL A 1 -5.55 7.87 5.29
CA VAL A 1 -5.84 8.91 4.28
C VAL A 1 -4.89 8.79 3.08
N LEU A 2 -3.59 9.09 3.20
CA LEU A 2 -2.62 9.01 2.07
C LEU A 2 -2.71 7.73 1.23
N ALA A 3 -2.72 6.55 1.87
CA ALA A 3 -2.85 5.27 1.16
C ALA A 3 -4.14 5.17 0.32
N SER A 4 -5.25 5.66 0.85
CA SER A 4 -6.53 5.70 0.14
C SER A 4 -6.51 6.73 -0.99
N LEU A 5 -5.85 7.88 -0.80
CA LEU A 5 -5.66 8.91 -1.82
C LEU A 5 -4.90 8.35 -3.01
N LEU A 6 -3.73 7.75 -2.78
CA LEU A 6 -2.93 7.11 -3.82
C LEU A 6 -3.72 6.02 -4.54
N THR A 7 -4.47 5.20 -3.80
CA THR A 7 -5.26 4.09 -4.37
C THR A 7 -6.33 4.59 -5.33
N HIS A 8 -7.16 5.53 -4.90
CA HIS A 8 -8.34 5.96 -5.66
C HIS A 8 -8.01 6.98 -6.74
N GLU A 9 -7.15 7.96 -6.46
CA GLU A 9 -6.89 9.07 -7.39
C GLU A 9 -5.82 8.75 -8.45
N TYR A 10 -5.02 7.69 -8.24
CA TYR A 10 -3.92 7.39 -9.15
C TYR A 10 -3.75 5.91 -9.49
N LEU A 11 -3.60 5.03 -8.50
CA LEU A 11 -3.18 3.65 -8.73
C LEU A 11 -4.25 2.83 -9.46
N LEU A 12 -5.52 2.97 -9.09
CA LEU A 12 -6.61 2.29 -9.79
C LEU A 12 -6.74 2.79 -11.25
N PRO A 13 -6.82 4.10 -11.54
CA PRO A 13 -6.81 4.60 -12.91
C PRO A 13 -5.59 4.16 -13.75
N SER A 14 -4.38 4.20 -13.17
CA SER A 14 -3.15 3.97 -13.92
C SER A 14 -2.83 2.49 -14.12
N ILE A 15 -2.98 1.67 -13.08
CA ILE A 15 -2.55 0.27 -13.09
C ILE A 15 -3.71 -0.67 -13.44
N ARG A 16 -4.91 -0.42 -12.94
CA ARG A 16 -6.08 -1.26 -13.25
C ARG A 16 -6.73 -0.85 -14.56
N GLU A 17 -7.19 0.40 -14.66
CA GLU A 17 -8.01 0.82 -15.82
C GLU A 17 -7.19 0.92 -17.10
N LYS A 18 -6.00 1.52 -17.04
CA LYS A 18 -5.08 1.65 -18.20
C LYS A 18 -4.09 0.49 -18.31
N GLY A 19 -3.64 -0.03 -17.17
CA GLY A 19 -2.61 -1.07 -17.12
C GLY A 19 -3.14 -2.49 -17.35
N GLY A 20 -4.42 -2.74 -17.09
CA GLY A 20 -5.07 -4.03 -17.26
C GLY A 20 -4.90 -4.98 -16.07
N ALA A 21 -4.37 -4.52 -14.94
CA ALA A 21 -4.34 -5.30 -13.71
C ALA A 21 -5.76 -5.46 -13.15
N TYR A 22 -6.04 -6.55 -12.43
CA TYR A 22 -7.34 -6.70 -11.78
C TYR A 22 -7.50 -5.72 -10.60
N GLY A 23 -6.44 -5.49 -9.84
CA GLY A 23 -6.45 -4.54 -8.75
C GLY A 23 -5.07 -4.02 -8.38
N ALA A 24 -5.06 -2.82 -7.83
CA ALA A 24 -3.87 -2.13 -7.35
C ALA A 24 -4.24 -1.19 -6.20
N GLY A 25 -3.26 -0.84 -5.38
CA GLY A 25 -3.47 0.11 -4.29
C GLY A 25 -2.27 0.27 -3.39
N ALA A 26 -2.50 1.04 -2.33
CA ALA A 26 -1.56 1.29 -1.26
C ALA A 26 -2.20 1.00 0.10
N LYS A 27 -1.38 0.58 1.07
CA LYS A 27 -1.83 0.29 2.43
C LYS A 27 -0.79 0.71 3.45
N ALA A 28 -1.23 1.42 4.48
CA ALA A 28 -0.46 1.63 5.70
C ALA A 28 -0.89 0.61 6.75
N ASN A 29 0.06 -0.14 7.30
CA ASN A 29 -0.16 -1.06 8.39
C ASN A 29 0.15 -0.40 9.75
N GLU A 30 -0.42 -0.92 10.82
CA GLU A 30 -0.24 -0.39 12.19
C GLU A 30 1.20 -0.45 12.69
N ASN A 31 2.02 -1.34 12.12
CA ASN A 31 3.45 -1.48 12.40
C ASN A 31 4.33 -0.47 11.63
N GLY A 32 3.73 0.54 10.98
CA GLY A 32 4.45 1.61 10.30
C GLY A 32 4.90 1.28 8.86
N LEU A 33 4.64 0.07 8.38
CA LEU A 33 4.94 -0.32 7.00
C LEU A 33 3.93 0.28 6.04
N PHE A 34 4.43 0.95 5.01
CA PHE A 34 3.65 1.45 3.89
C PHE A 34 3.95 0.59 2.66
N ASN A 35 2.93 -0.06 2.10
CA ASN A 35 3.09 -1.00 1.01
C ASN A 35 2.25 -0.58 -0.19
N PHE A 36 2.84 -0.69 -1.37
CA PHE A 36 2.13 -0.68 -2.65
C PHE A 36 1.93 -2.11 -3.12
N TYR A 37 0.83 -2.34 -3.82
CA TYR A 37 0.54 -3.66 -4.37
C TYR A 37 -0.25 -3.57 -5.67
N SER A 38 -0.08 -4.58 -6.49
CA SER A 38 -0.98 -4.94 -7.58
C SER A 38 -1.18 -6.46 -7.57
N PHE A 39 -2.28 -6.93 -8.15
CA PHE A 39 -2.56 -8.36 -8.25
C PHE A 39 -3.28 -8.70 -9.55
N TRP A 40 -2.95 -9.89 -10.07
CA TRP A 40 -3.26 -10.28 -11.45
C TRP A 40 -2.89 -9.18 -12.45
N ASP A 41 -1.64 -8.74 -12.33
CA ASP A 41 -1.08 -7.62 -13.07
C ASP A 41 -0.16 -8.13 -14.19
N PRO A 42 -0.43 -7.79 -15.47
CA PRO A 42 0.42 -8.19 -16.58
C PRO A 42 1.70 -7.34 -16.75
N LYS A 43 1.83 -6.19 -16.06
CA LYS A 43 2.88 -5.18 -16.37
C LYS A 43 3.74 -4.80 -15.15
N MET A 44 4.67 -5.68 -14.78
CA MET A 44 5.56 -5.49 -13.63
C MET A 44 6.30 -4.13 -13.61
N GLU A 45 7.08 -3.81 -14.64
CA GLU A 45 7.94 -2.61 -14.65
C GLU A 45 7.12 -1.33 -14.61
N ALA A 46 6.10 -1.24 -15.48
CA ALA A 46 5.21 -0.09 -15.53
C ALA A 46 4.47 0.12 -14.20
N THR A 47 4.18 -0.94 -13.45
CA THR A 47 3.54 -0.83 -12.13
C THR A 47 4.46 -0.20 -11.09
N PHE A 48 5.74 -0.57 -11.04
CA PHE A 48 6.69 0.11 -10.15
C PHE A 48 6.86 1.58 -10.52
N ASP A 49 6.94 1.92 -11.82
CA ASP A 49 6.97 3.32 -12.26
C ASP A 49 5.72 4.08 -11.81
N ASN A 50 4.54 3.45 -11.88
CA ASN A 50 3.29 4.06 -11.43
C ASN A 50 3.26 4.25 -9.90
N PHE A 51 3.88 3.36 -9.12
CA PHE A 51 4.01 3.57 -7.67
C PHE A 51 4.81 4.84 -7.38
N GLU A 52 5.97 5.02 -8.01
CA GLU A 52 6.81 6.21 -7.81
C GLU A 52 6.11 7.49 -8.30
N LYS A 53 5.51 7.46 -9.49
CA LYS A 53 4.76 8.61 -10.04
C LYS A 53 3.57 9.00 -9.17
N SER A 54 2.90 8.02 -8.55
CA SER A 54 1.79 8.29 -7.63
C SER A 54 2.25 9.11 -6.42
N LEU A 55 3.44 8.82 -5.89
CA LEU A 55 4.03 9.57 -4.78
C LEU A 55 4.48 10.95 -5.20
N GLN A 56 5.13 11.07 -6.36
CA GLN A 56 5.55 12.35 -6.91
C GLN A 56 4.36 13.30 -7.08
N ARG A 57 3.24 12.80 -7.62
CA ARG A 57 2.00 13.56 -7.77
C ARG A 57 1.51 14.13 -6.42
N VAL A 58 1.52 13.31 -5.37
CA VAL A 58 1.12 13.77 -4.02
C VAL A 58 2.13 14.77 -3.44
N CYS A 59 3.44 14.56 -3.65
CA CYS A 59 4.47 15.51 -3.19
C CYS A 59 4.32 16.88 -3.87
N ASN A 60 3.97 16.89 -5.15
CA ASN A 60 3.69 18.11 -5.92
C ASN A 60 2.35 18.76 -5.60
N LYS A 61 1.56 18.21 -4.66
CA LYS A 61 0.20 18.68 -4.32
C LYS A 61 -0.75 18.68 -5.54
N GLU A 62 -0.59 17.72 -6.44
CA GLU A 62 -1.43 17.57 -7.63
C GLU A 62 -2.73 16.80 -7.31
N PHE A 63 -3.42 17.26 -6.27
CA PHE A 63 -4.75 16.83 -5.84
C PHE A 63 -5.44 17.98 -5.08
N THR A 64 -6.76 17.93 -5.02
CA THR A 64 -7.64 18.98 -4.49
C THR A 64 -8.15 18.63 -3.09
N ASP A 65 -8.62 19.65 -2.36
CA ASP A 65 -9.31 19.42 -1.08
C ASP A 65 -10.55 18.52 -1.24
N SER A 66 -11.27 18.63 -2.37
CA SER A 66 -12.42 17.76 -2.66
C SER A 66 -12.03 16.29 -2.81
N GLU A 67 -10.92 15.99 -3.50
CA GLU A 67 -10.39 14.63 -3.62
C GLU A 67 -9.94 14.12 -2.25
N LEU A 68 -9.31 14.97 -1.44
CA LEU A 68 -8.94 14.63 -0.07
C LEU A 68 -10.17 14.30 0.79
N ASP A 69 -11.23 15.09 0.72
CA ASP A 69 -12.47 14.87 1.48
C ASP A 69 -13.19 13.60 1.04
N GLN A 70 -13.25 13.31 -0.26
CA GLN A 70 -13.79 12.05 -0.76
C GLN A 70 -13.03 10.84 -0.22
N VAL A 71 -11.70 10.94 -0.16
CA VAL A 71 -10.84 9.90 0.38
C VAL A 71 -10.99 9.77 1.91
N LYS A 72 -11.22 10.87 2.62
CA LYS A 72 -11.58 10.83 4.05
C LYS A 72 -12.86 10.02 4.23
N LEU A 73 -13.92 10.27 3.44
CA LEU A 73 -15.17 9.50 3.53
C LEU A 73 -14.93 7.99 3.40
N SER A 74 -14.16 7.56 2.40
CA SER A 74 -13.74 6.14 2.23
C SER A 74 -12.95 5.61 3.44
N THR A 75 -12.10 6.44 4.02
CA THR A 75 -11.35 6.10 5.25
C THR A 75 -12.31 5.90 6.43
N PHE A 76 -13.31 6.76 6.61
CA PHE A 76 -14.28 6.68 7.70
C PHE A 76 -15.23 5.48 7.58
N GLN A 77 -15.59 5.07 6.35
CA GLN A 77 -16.35 3.82 6.15
C GLN A 77 -15.64 2.59 6.76
N ARG A 78 -14.31 2.60 6.75
CA ARG A 78 -13.50 1.54 7.38
C ARG A 78 -13.35 1.72 8.88
N LEU A 79 -13.15 2.94 9.36
CA LEU A 79 -12.95 3.24 10.78
C LEU A 79 -14.24 3.04 11.60
N ASP A 80 -15.38 3.46 11.03
CA ASP A 80 -16.68 3.43 11.70
C ASP A 80 -17.47 2.15 11.36
N LYS A 81 -16.80 1.11 10.85
CA LYS A 81 -17.42 -0.18 10.53
C LYS A 81 -18.01 -0.81 11.80
N VAL A 82 -19.27 -1.22 11.72
CA VAL A 82 -19.95 -1.94 12.81
C VAL A 82 -19.20 -3.23 13.14
N LEU A 83 -18.92 -3.42 14.43
CA LEU A 83 -18.29 -4.62 14.95
C LEU A 83 -19.33 -5.60 15.46
N GLU A 84 -19.11 -6.88 15.19
CA GLU A 84 -19.87 -7.98 15.78
C GLU A 84 -19.79 -7.93 17.32
N PRO A 85 -20.85 -8.31 18.05
CA PRO A 85 -20.83 -8.33 19.51
C PRO A 85 -19.65 -9.10 20.12
N SER A 86 -19.24 -10.21 19.48
CA SER A 86 -18.11 -11.04 19.90
C SER A 86 -16.73 -10.38 19.74
N LEU A 87 -16.62 -9.35 18.90
CA LEU A 87 -15.37 -8.64 18.62
C LEU A 87 -15.24 -7.33 19.42
N LYS A 88 -16.27 -6.95 20.19
CA LYS A 88 -16.22 -5.76 21.04
C LYS A 88 -15.11 -5.91 22.09
N GLY A 89 -14.28 -4.86 22.22
CA GLY A 89 -13.16 -4.85 23.15
C GLY A 89 -11.92 -5.63 22.70
N MET A 90 -11.97 -6.40 21.61
CA MET A 90 -10.83 -7.25 21.20
C MET A 90 -9.56 -6.47 20.88
N LEU A 91 -9.67 -5.27 20.31
CA LEU A 91 -8.50 -4.42 20.02
C LEU A 91 -7.80 -3.96 21.29
N GLU A 92 -8.56 -3.64 22.35
CA GLU A 92 -8.00 -3.23 23.62
C GLU A 92 -7.43 -4.43 24.37
N PHE A 93 -8.16 -5.55 24.40
CA PHE A 93 -7.69 -6.78 25.02
C PHE A 93 -6.40 -7.32 24.40
N ALA A 94 -6.32 -7.41 23.08
CA ALA A 94 -5.19 -8.04 22.40
C ALA A 94 -3.98 -7.11 22.23
N ARG A 95 -4.19 -5.80 22.13
CA ARG A 95 -3.15 -4.83 21.72
C ARG A 95 -3.06 -3.60 22.60
N GLY A 96 -3.89 -3.48 23.63
CA GLY A 96 -3.98 -2.28 24.47
C GLY A 96 -4.48 -1.04 23.72
N TYR A 97 -5.13 -1.21 22.56
CA TYR A 97 -5.61 -0.08 21.75
C TYR A 97 -6.95 0.45 22.27
N THR A 98 -6.88 1.48 23.11
CA THR A 98 -8.00 2.02 23.87
C THR A 98 -8.95 2.86 23.02
N ASP A 99 -10.17 3.08 23.52
CA ASP A 99 -11.15 3.94 22.84
C ASP A 99 -10.68 5.40 22.71
N SER A 100 -9.90 5.90 23.68
CA SER A 100 -9.29 7.24 23.58
C SER A 100 -8.28 7.32 22.42
N GLN A 101 -7.47 6.28 22.21
CA GLN A 101 -6.54 6.23 21.08
C GLN A 101 -7.27 6.09 19.74
N LYS A 102 -8.36 5.31 19.69
CA LYS A 102 -9.24 5.22 18.51
C LYS A 102 -9.84 6.59 18.17
N MET A 103 -10.37 7.30 19.16
CA MET A 103 -10.93 8.63 18.96
C MET A 103 -9.85 9.61 18.48
N LYS A 104 -8.64 9.59 19.06
CA LYS A 104 -7.52 10.42 18.61
C LYS A 104 -7.15 10.13 17.15
N HIS A 105 -7.05 8.86 16.77
CA HIS A 105 -6.77 8.47 15.39
C HIS A 105 -7.85 8.98 14.43
N ARG A 106 -9.12 8.90 14.85
CA ARG A 106 -10.28 9.38 14.10
C ARG A 106 -10.25 10.89 13.88
N ILE A 107 -9.93 11.67 14.92
CA ILE A 107 -9.78 13.14 14.84
C ILE A 107 -8.63 13.50 13.90
N ASN A 108 -7.46 12.87 14.05
CA ASN A 108 -6.32 13.11 13.17
C ASN A 108 -6.63 12.82 11.70
N ALA A 109 -7.44 11.79 11.41
CA ALA A 109 -7.88 11.49 10.04
C ALA A 109 -8.89 12.51 9.49
N LEU A 110 -9.68 13.15 10.36
CA LEU A 110 -10.62 14.21 9.98
C LEU A 110 -9.89 15.51 9.66
N GLU A 111 -8.97 15.89 10.54
CA GLU A 111 -8.27 17.19 10.52
C GLU A 111 -7.11 17.24 9.52
N CYS A 112 -6.69 16.11 8.93
CA CYS A 112 -5.55 16.13 8.02
C CYS A 112 -5.80 17.02 6.80
N THR A 113 -4.81 17.83 6.47
CA THR A 113 -4.84 18.77 5.33
C THR A 113 -4.06 18.23 4.14
N VAL A 114 -4.21 18.89 2.98
CA VAL A 114 -3.37 18.64 1.79
C VAL A 114 -1.89 18.74 2.15
N ASP A 115 -1.51 19.77 2.90
CA ASP A 115 -0.13 20.00 3.32
C ASP A 115 0.41 18.88 4.20
N ASP A 116 -0.38 18.38 5.16
CA ASP A 116 0.03 17.25 6.01
C ASP A 116 0.30 15.99 5.19
N VAL A 117 -0.58 15.71 4.22
CA VAL A 117 -0.49 14.53 3.36
C VAL A 117 0.72 14.61 2.44
N SER A 118 0.96 15.76 1.81
CA SER A 118 2.12 15.98 0.93
C SER A 118 3.44 15.95 1.70
N GLN A 119 3.50 16.61 2.86
CA GLN A 119 4.71 16.56 3.70
C GLN A 119 5.02 15.16 4.19
N LEU A 120 4.00 14.36 4.53
CA LEU A 120 4.18 12.97 4.91
C LEU A 120 4.74 12.14 3.74
N ALA A 121 4.16 12.29 2.55
CA ALA A 121 4.62 11.59 1.35
C ALA A 121 6.10 11.91 1.04
N GLU A 122 6.48 13.18 1.11
CA GLU A 122 7.85 13.63 0.85
C GLU A 122 8.82 13.13 1.94
N LYS A 123 8.55 13.46 3.20
CA LYS A 123 9.49 13.22 4.30
C LYS A 123 9.62 11.75 4.68
N ILE A 124 8.54 10.97 4.56
CA ILE A 124 8.50 9.60 5.08
C ILE A 124 8.54 8.55 3.97
N LEU A 125 8.03 8.82 2.76
CA LEU A 125 8.01 7.80 1.70
C LEU A 125 9.10 8.07 0.65
N MET A 126 9.13 9.26 0.03
CA MET A 126 10.12 9.58 -1.00
C MET A 126 11.56 9.47 -0.48
N LYS A 127 11.85 10.01 0.70
CA LYS A 127 13.17 9.87 1.31
C LYS A 127 13.59 8.42 1.56
N GLN A 128 12.66 7.53 1.87
CA GLN A 128 13.00 6.11 2.09
C GLN A 128 13.27 5.40 0.76
N ILE A 129 12.61 5.80 -0.32
CA ILE A 129 12.91 5.34 -1.68
C ILE A 129 14.32 5.81 -2.08
N GLU A 130 14.62 7.11 -1.92
CA GLU A 130 15.92 7.70 -2.25
C GLU A 130 17.07 7.08 -1.45
N ASN A 131 16.85 6.77 -0.17
CA ASN A 131 17.83 6.11 0.69
C ASN A 131 17.96 4.60 0.44
N GLY A 132 17.17 4.02 -0.48
CA GLY A 132 17.20 2.59 -0.76
C GLY A 132 16.61 1.70 0.35
N HIS A 133 15.83 2.27 1.28
CA HIS A 133 15.17 1.54 2.36
C HIS A 133 13.82 0.96 1.93
N THR A 134 13.78 0.37 0.73
CA THR A 134 12.57 -0.26 0.18
C THR A 134 12.85 -1.70 -0.18
N SER A 135 11.80 -2.51 -0.14
CA SER A 135 11.84 -3.89 -0.61
C SER A 135 10.81 -4.05 -1.71
N ARG A 136 11.17 -4.80 -2.75
CA ARG A 136 10.33 -5.08 -3.91
C ARG A 136 10.26 -6.58 -4.10
N VAL A 137 9.05 -7.11 -4.22
CA VAL A 137 8.80 -8.54 -4.40
C VAL A 137 7.73 -8.73 -5.46
N VAL A 138 7.95 -9.67 -6.37
CA VAL A 138 7.03 -9.99 -7.46
C VAL A 138 6.81 -11.50 -7.48
N PHE A 139 5.54 -11.90 -7.50
CA PHE A 139 5.13 -13.27 -7.75
C PHE A 139 4.56 -13.35 -9.15
N GLY A 140 5.13 -14.21 -10.00
CA GLY A 140 4.67 -14.35 -11.37
C GLY A 140 5.15 -15.64 -12.01
N PRO A 141 4.56 -16.01 -13.16
CA PRO A 141 5.06 -17.12 -13.94
C PRO A 141 6.45 -16.79 -14.47
N LYS A 142 7.17 -17.83 -14.92
CA LYS A 142 8.44 -17.68 -15.63
C LYS A 142 8.21 -17.13 -17.04
N LEU A 143 7.68 -15.92 -17.14
CA LEU A 143 7.35 -15.23 -18.39
C LEU A 143 8.58 -14.57 -19.02
N ILE A 144 9.57 -14.22 -18.20
CA ILE A 144 10.83 -13.58 -18.60
C ILE A 144 11.98 -14.53 -18.28
N SER A 145 13.04 -14.50 -19.08
CA SER A 145 14.23 -15.32 -18.81
C SER A 145 14.82 -14.92 -17.45
N ASN A 146 15.31 -15.91 -16.69
CA ASN A 146 15.95 -15.64 -15.40
C ASN A 146 17.22 -14.77 -15.57
N GLU A 147 17.84 -14.80 -16.75
CA GLU A 147 19.02 -14.01 -17.08
C GLU A 147 18.66 -12.54 -17.21
N GLU A 148 17.61 -12.21 -17.97
CA GLU A 148 17.13 -10.82 -18.14
C GLU A 148 16.67 -10.21 -16.82
N ILE A 149 15.98 -10.98 -15.96
CA ILE A 149 15.56 -10.50 -14.64
C ILE A 149 16.78 -10.21 -13.74
N LYS A 150 17.80 -11.07 -13.79
CA LYS A 150 19.04 -10.88 -13.01
C LYS A 150 19.87 -9.69 -13.53
N GLU A 151 19.92 -9.47 -14.83
CA GLU A 151 20.54 -8.29 -15.43
C GLU A 151 19.88 -6.98 -14.94
N LYS A 152 18.57 -7.01 -14.71
CA LYS A 152 17.81 -5.90 -14.11
C LYS A 152 17.98 -5.79 -12.59
N GLY A 153 18.87 -6.57 -11.98
CA GLY A 153 19.21 -6.49 -10.55
C GLY A 153 18.29 -7.24 -9.60
N TRP A 154 17.39 -8.10 -10.10
CA TRP A 154 16.49 -8.87 -9.27
C TRP A 154 17.09 -10.21 -8.84
N ALA A 155 16.92 -10.54 -7.55
CA ALA A 155 17.14 -11.89 -7.07
C ALA A 155 15.95 -12.78 -7.47
N VAL A 156 16.23 -13.92 -8.12
CA VAL A 156 15.21 -14.89 -8.52
C VAL A 156 15.28 -16.09 -7.59
N GLU A 157 14.22 -16.30 -6.82
CA GLU A 157 14.06 -17.45 -5.94
C GLU A 157 12.96 -18.39 -6.44
N LYS A 158 13.11 -19.69 -6.18
CA LYS A 158 12.08 -20.70 -6.42
C LYS A 158 11.50 -21.16 -5.08
N PRO A 159 10.42 -20.53 -4.58
CA PRO A 159 9.93 -20.82 -3.23
C PRO A 159 9.44 -22.25 -3.05
N LEU A 160 9.04 -22.95 -4.13
CA LEU A 160 8.53 -24.32 -4.06
C LEU A 160 9.61 -25.39 -3.87
N GLU A 161 10.87 -25.16 -4.25
CA GLU A 161 11.95 -26.14 -3.99
C GLU A 161 12.26 -26.25 -2.48
N PHE A 162 11.96 -25.20 -1.70
CA PHE A 162 12.06 -25.19 -0.23
C PHE A 162 10.93 -25.97 0.46
N LEU A 163 9.72 -25.96 -0.10
CA LEU A 163 8.54 -26.63 0.46
C LEU A 163 8.35 -28.07 -0.03
N SER A 164 8.88 -28.43 -1.21
CA SER A 164 8.54 -29.71 -1.86
C SER A 164 9.28 -30.92 -1.32
N ASN A 165 10.45 -30.78 -0.69
CA ASN A 165 11.33 -31.93 -0.40
C ASN A 165 11.59 -32.19 1.10
N SER A 166 10.76 -31.65 2.00
CA SER A 166 10.93 -31.94 3.44
C SER A 166 9.62 -32.01 4.24
N TYR A 167 8.54 -31.43 3.73
CA TYR A 167 7.24 -31.41 4.41
C TYR A 167 6.33 -32.60 4.05
N PHE A 168 6.53 -33.22 2.88
CA PHE A 168 5.73 -34.37 2.41
C PHE A 168 6.44 -35.72 2.57
N ASP A 169 7.72 -35.72 2.95
CA ASP A 169 8.54 -36.93 3.16
C ASP A 169 8.58 -37.37 4.65
N LYS A 170 7.62 -36.93 5.49
CA LYS A 170 7.47 -37.37 6.88
C LYS A 170 6.15 -38.06 7.14
#